data_AF-A0A6C0F956-F1
#
_entry.id   AF-A0A6C0F956-F1
#
_cell.length_a   1.000
_cell.length_b   1.000
_cell.length_c   1.000
_cell.angle_alpha   90.00
_cell.angle_beta   90.00
_cell.angle_gamma   90.00
#
_symmetry.space_group_name_H-M   'P 1'
#
loop_
_entity.id
_entity.type
_entity.pdbx_description
1 polymer ?
#
loop_
_entity_poly.entity_id
_entity_poly.type
_entity_poly.pdbx_seq_one_letter_code
_entity_poly.pdbx_strand_id
1 'polypeptide(L)'
;MGFFIPQDVSNYIFIFLFFSSSFEKLFCLSKFTTASLKNTYDYKKYKEFMDTVEMLREDKDYSKYERLEKKWLYYNLNRWSLAMKDISNNVYKIGDFVDAKDFLNVWCPAKIININIKHKFSIDKKTSKTITTRENVYEVEFLGWSSIFNEKLDYCKISKLSTYTTSPFDKLRNFYRNDFEKFWCLIKKPHEKCWHMEKITDRMIDLSKNKILINTKSSIMYQIDEDNVDDCILPISDAICFLVRKNIHTFNCSNRTFYL
;
A
#
# COMPACT_ATOMS: atom_id res chain seq x y z
N MET A 1 -18.73 32.84 -39.60
CA MET A 1 -17.45 32.87 -38.85
C MET A 1 -17.37 31.59 -38.04
N GLY A 2 -16.49 30.67 -38.42
CA GLY A 2 -16.33 29.40 -37.69
C GLY A 2 -15.47 29.63 -36.45
N PHE A 3 -15.99 29.31 -35.27
CA PHE A 3 -15.20 29.22 -34.06
C PHE A 3 -14.22 28.04 -34.21
N PHE A 4 -12.92 28.32 -34.28
CA PHE A 4 -11.88 27.29 -34.23
C PHE A 4 -11.63 26.94 -32.76
N ILE A 5 -12.12 25.78 -32.33
CA ILE A 5 -11.81 25.24 -31.01
C ILE A 5 -10.45 24.53 -31.12
N PRO A 6 -9.47 24.82 -30.24
CA PRO A 6 -8.21 24.10 -30.21
C PRO A 6 -8.43 22.59 -30.07
N GLN A 7 -7.62 21.78 -30.75
CA GLN A 7 -7.81 20.32 -30.81
C GLN A 7 -7.87 19.69 -29.42
N ASP A 8 -7.06 20.16 -28.47
CA ASP A 8 -7.05 19.63 -27.10
C ASP A 8 -8.38 19.88 -26.38
N VAL A 9 -8.97 21.06 -26.58
CA VAL A 9 -10.29 21.43 -26.04
C VAL A 9 -11.38 20.59 -26.71
N SER A 10 -11.28 20.36 -28.03
CA SER A 10 -12.16 19.46 -28.77
C SER A 10 -12.09 18.02 -28.23
N ASN A 11 -10.88 17.54 -27.92
CA ASN A 11 -10.65 16.21 -27.34
C ASN A 11 -11.29 16.08 -25.95
N TYR A 12 -11.14 17.09 -25.09
CA TYR A 12 -11.79 17.11 -23.78
C TYR A 12 -13.32 17.12 -23.89
N ILE A 13 -13.87 17.93 -24.80
CA ILE A 13 -15.32 17.97 -25.06
C ILE A 13 -15.81 16.61 -25.60
N PHE A 14 -15.07 16.00 -26.53
CA PHE A 14 -15.40 14.67 -27.06
C PHE A 14 -15.38 13.59 -25.98
N ILE A 15 -14.32 13.55 -25.16
CA ILE A 15 -14.17 12.60 -24.06
C ILE A 15 -15.33 12.74 -23.07
N PHE A 16 -15.64 13.99 -22.71
CA PHE A 16 -16.72 14.31 -21.79
C PHE A 16 -18.09 13.91 -22.34
N LEU A 17 -18.39 14.25 -23.60
CA LEU A 17 -19.70 14.01 -24.21
C LEU A 17 -19.97 12.53 -24.51
N PHE A 18 -18.98 11.79 -25.03
CA PHE A 18 -19.23 10.41 -25.51
C PHE A 18 -18.94 9.34 -24.46
N PHE A 19 -18.14 9.68 -23.45
CA PHE A 19 -17.60 8.68 -22.54
C PHE A 19 -17.83 8.98 -21.05
N SER A 20 -18.41 10.11 -20.62
CA SER A 20 -18.68 10.34 -19.19
C SER A 20 -19.95 9.63 -18.69
N SER A 21 -19.86 8.93 -17.56
CA SER A 21 -21.01 8.33 -16.86
C SER A 21 -21.97 9.36 -16.26
N SER A 22 -21.53 10.60 -16.01
CA SER A 22 -22.38 11.70 -15.54
C SER A 22 -23.42 12.15 -16.59
N PHE A 23 -23.26 11.73 -17.85
CA PHE A 23 -24.07 12.19 -18.99
C PHE A 23 -24.98 11.12 -19.60
N GLU A 24 -25.10 9.93 -19.00
CA GLU A 24 -26.03 8.88 -19.45
C GLU A 24 -27.51 9.34 -19.49
N LYS A 25 -27.86 10.45 -18.82
CA LYS A 25 -29.22 11.01 -18.80
C LYS A 25 -29.42 12.29 -19.62
N LEU A 26 -28.41 12.81 -20.31
CA LEU A 26 -28.53 14.05 -21.08
C LEU A 26 -27.95 13.89 -22.49
N PHE A 27 -28.65 13.13 -23.32
CA PHE A 27 -28.58 13.31 -24.77
C PHE A 27 -29.95 13.67 -25.35
N CYS A 28 -30.16 14.98 -25.43
CA CYS A 28 -30.90 15.62 -26.52
C CYS A 28 -30.01 16.72 -27.10
N LEU A 29 -28.80 16.36 -27.56
CA LEU A 29 -28.07 17.27 -28.44
C LEU A 29 -28.87 17.41 -29.74
N SER A 30 -28.95 18.63 -30.27
CA SER A 30 -29.64 18.88 -31.54
C SER A 30 -29.09 17.97 -32.66
N LYS A 31 -29.91 17.64 -33.66
CA LYS A 31 -29.47 16.86 -34.84
C LYS A 31 -28.20 17.44 -35.47
N PHE A 32 -28.09 18.77 -35.47
CA PHE A 32 -26.93 19.50 -35.99
C PHE A 32 -25.66 19.19 -35.18
N THR A 33 -25.71 19.33 -33.86
CA THR A 33 -24.58 19.04 -32.97
C THR A 33 -24.13 17.59 -33.10
N THR A 34 -25.07 16.65 -33.19
CA THR A 34 -24.76 15.23 -33.40
C THR A 34 -24.07 14.98 -34.74
N ALA A 35 -24.53 15.63 -35.82
CA ALA A 35 -23.92 15.52 -37.14
C ALA A 35 -22.50 16.12 -37.17
N SER A 36 -22.31 17.29 -36.55
CA SER A 36 -20.99 17.92 -36.42
C SER A 36 -20.01 17.05 -35.62
N LEU A 37 -20.45 16.47 -34.51
CA LEU A 37 -19.61 15.59 -33.68
C LEU A 37 -19.20 14.31 -34.41
N LYS A 38 -20.10 13.69 -35.18
CA LYS A 38 -19.77 12.51 -36.02
C LYS A 38 -18.72 12.79 -37.09
N ASN A 39 -18.55 14.05 -37.48
CA ASN A 39 -17.57 14.45 -38.49
C ASN A 39 -16.18 14.78 -37.91
N THR A 40 -16.03 14.82 -36.58
CA THR A 40 -14.75 15.06 -35.90
C THR A 40 -13.74 13.95 -36.17
N TYR A 41 -12.45 14.31 -36.14
CA TYR A 41 -11.35 13.36 -36.29
C TYR A 41 -11.38 12.27 -35.21
N ASP A 42 -11.64 12.65 -33.97
CA ASP A 42 -11.60 11.74 -32.82
C ASP A 42 -12.72 10.71 -32.87
N TYR A 43 -13.93 11.10 -33.29
CA TYR A 43 -15.03 10.16 -33.50
C TYR A 43 -14.72 9.17 -34.63
N LYS A 44 -14.15 9.65 -35.75
CA LYS A 44 -13.76 8.79 -36.87
C LYS A 44 -12.68 7.78 -36.44
N LYS A 45 -11.67 8.23 -35.69
CA LYS A 45 -10.62 7.37 -35.13
C LYS A 45 -11.16 6.35 -34.13
N TYR A 46 -12.13 6.74 -33.30
CA TYR A 46 -12.83 5.83 -32.40
C TYR A 46 -13.61 4.77 -33.19
N LYS A 47 -14.35 5.17 -34.23
CA LYS A 47 -15.11 4.24 -35.07
C LYS A 47 -14.20 3.24 -35.80
N GLU A 48 -13.14 3.70 -36.45
CA GLU A 48 -12.13 2.84 -37.08
C GLU A 48 -11.56 1.81 -36.10
N PHE A 49 -11.30 2.23 -34.86
CA PHE A 49 -10.83 1.35 -33.80
C PHE A 49 -11.89 0.31 -33.41
N MET A 50 -13.15 0.70 -33.24
CA MET A 50 -14.23 -0.24 -32.89
C MET A 50 -14.51 -1.24 -34.01
N ASP A 51 -14.52 -0.79 -35.28
CA ASP A 51 -14.69 -1.66 -36.45
C ASP A 51 -13.54 -2.69 -36.51
N THR A 52 -12.30 -2.28 -36.17
CA THR A 52 -11.15 -3.19 -36.06
C THR A 52 -11.34 -4.21 -34.94
N VAL A 53 -11.84 -3.79 -33.78
CA VAL A 53 -12.12 -4.70 -32.66
C VAL A 53 -13.20 -5.73 -33.03
N GLU A 54 -14.20 -5.33 -33.80
CA GLU A 54 -15.29 -6.21 -34.25
C GLU A 54 -14.78 -7.29 -35.20
N MET A 55 -14.03 -6.93 -36.26
CA MET A 55 -13.40 -7.89 -37.18
C MET A 55 -12.50 -8.89 -36.43
N LEU A 56 -11.70 -8.41 -35.48
CA LEU A 56 -10.80 -9.29 -34.71
C LEU A 56 -11.55 -10.27 -33.79
N ARG A 57 -12.74 -9.91 -33.31
CA ARG A 57 -13.58 -10.84 -32.54
C ARG A 57 -14.13 -11.97 -33.41
N GLU A 58 -14.43 -11.66 -34.67
CA GLU A 58 -14.89 -12.63 -35.66
C GLU A 58 -13.76 -13.59 -36.06
N ASP A 59 -12.53 -13.07 -36.24
CA ASP A 59 -11.37 -13.84 -36.71
C ASP A 59 -10.69 -14.73 -35.64
N LYS A 60 -10.95 -14.52 -34.35
CA LYS A 60 -10.39 -15.27 -33.20
C LYS A 60 -8.84 -15.32 -33.10
N ASP A 61 -8.10 -14.46 -33.81
CA ASP A 61 -6.63 -14.40 -33.72
C ASP A 61 -6.15 -13.32 -32.75
N TYR A 62 -5.80 -13.74 -31.52
CA TYR A 62 -5.44 -12.86 -30.40
C TYR A 62 -3.92 -12.57 -30.25
N SER A 63 -3.11 -12.66 -31.30
CA SER A 63 -1.64 -12.61 -31.21
C SER A 63 -0.94 -11.24 -31.46
N LYS A 64 -1.60 -10.21 -32.00
CA LYS A 64 -1.01 -8.87 -32.32
C LYS A 64 -1.24 -7.69 -31.31
N TYR A 65 -1.34 -7.94 -29.99
CA TYR A 65 -2.25 -7.14 -29.12
C TYR A 65 -1.69 -5.97 -28.28
N GLU A 66 -0.38 -5.70 -28.24
CA GLU A 66 0.16 -4.73 -27.27
C GLU A 66 -0.32 -3.26 -27.50
N ARG A 67 -0.71 -2.91 -28.73
CA ARG A 67 -1.24 -1.57 -29.06
C ARG A 67 -2.78 -1.45 -28.93
N LEU A 68 -3.51 -2.57 -28.97
CA LEU A 68 -4.98 -2.57 -28.88
C LEU A 68 -5.43 -2.29 -27.44
N GLU A 69 -4.76 -2.88 -26.46
CA GLU A 69 -5.07 -2.68 -25.04
C GLU A 69 -4.97 -1.21 -24.64
N LYS A 70 -3.89 -0.52 -25.03
CA LYS A 70 -3.69 0.92 -24.72
C LYS A 70 -4.79 1.80 -25.36
N LYS A 71 -5.17 1.53 -26.61
CA LYS A 71 -6.26 2.26 -27.29
C LYS A 71 -7.63 1.93 -26.72
N TRP A 72 -7.86 0.66 -26.37
CA TRP A 72 -9.08 0.20 -25.70
C TRP A 72 -9.28 0.91 -24.36
N LEU A 73 -8.21 0.98 -23.56
CA LEU A 73 -8.18 1.72 -22.29
C LEU A 73 -8.49 3.21 -22.52
N TYR A 74 -7.83 3.87 -23.47
CA TYR A 74 -8.07 5.29 -23.78
C TYR A 74 -9.55 5.60 -24.08
N TYR A 75 -10.22 4.76 -24.87
CA TYR A 75 -11.62 5.00 -25.27
C TYR A 75 -12.67 4.49 -24.28
N ASN A 76 -12.35 3.51 -23.42
CA ASN A 76 -13.33 2.85 -22.55
C ASN A 76 -13.13 3.10 -21.05
N LEU A 77 -11.99 3.65 -20.60
CA LEU A 77 -11.75 3.97 -19.19
C LEU A 77 -12.78 4.94 -18.62
N ASN A 78 -13.27 5.87 -19.43
CA ASN A 78 -14.23 6.87 -18.99
C ASN A 78 -15.68 6.32 -18.93
N ARG A 79 -15.99 5.22 -19.64
CA ARG A 79 -17.36 4.77 -19.96
C ARG A 79 -18.16 4.04 -18.89
N TRP A 80 -17.63 3.71 -17.70
CA TRP A 80 -18.32 2.71 -16.86
C TRP A 80 -18.82 3.24 -15.53
N SER A 81 -20.11 2.96 -15.26
CA SER A 81 -20.66 2.72 -13.93
C SER A 81 -19.98 1.47 -13.35
N LEU A 82 -18.75 1.64 -12.87
CA LEU A 82 -18.01 0.57 -12.23
C LEU A 82 -18.80 0.11 -10.99
N ALA A 83 -19.15 -1.17 -10.92
CA ALA A 83 -19.38 -1.84 -9.65
C ALA A 83 -18.02 -1.85 -8.93
N MET A 84 -17.66 -0.72 -8.33
CA MET A 84 -16.46 -0.58 -7.54
C MET A 84 -16.63 -1.48 -6.32
N LYS A 85 -15.88 -2.58 -6.29
CA LYS A 85 -15.54 -3.20 -5.01
C LYS A 85 -14.39 -2.39 -4.44
N ASP A 86 -14.72 -1.42 -3.59
CA ASP A 86 -13.74 -0.88 -2.68
C ASP A 86 -13.32 -2.04 -1.75
N ILE A 87 -12.17 -2.62 -2.06
CA ILE A 87 -11.38 -3.39 -1.08
C ILE A 87 -10.48 -2.40 -0.32
N SER A 88 -10.79 -1.10 -0.35
CA SER A 88 -10.15 -0.11 0.50
C SER A 88 -10.72 -0.23 1.91
N ASN A 89 -10.23 -1.21 2.66
CA ASN A 89 -10.11 -1.03 4.10
C ASN A 89 -9.07 0.09 4.31
N ASN A 90 -9.49 1.35 4.13
CA ASN A 90 -8.69 2.52 4.45
C ASN A 90 -8.47 2.53 5.97
N VAL A 91 -7.43 1.85 6.46
CA VAL A 91 -7.09 1.86 7.89
C VAL A 91 -6.05 2.93 8.22
N TYR A 92 -5.13 3.23 7.30
CA TYR A 92 -3.97 4.08 7.60
C TYR A 92 -3.86 5.31 6.69
N LYS A 93 -3.36 6.41 7.24
CA LYS A 93 -3.20 7.73 6.61
C LYS A 93 -1.72 8.11 6.47
N ILE A 94 -1.44 9.05 5.57
CA ILE A 94 -0.12 9.70 5.50
C ILE A 94 0.17 10.33 6.87
N GLY A 95 1.36 10.03 7.41
CA GLY A 95 1.78 10.46 8.75
C GLY A 95 1.63 9.39 9.83
N ASP A 96 0.81 8.35 9.62
CA ASP A 96 0.63 7.29 10.61
C ASP A 96 1.92 6.47 10.81
N PHE A 97 2.18 6.12 12.06
CA PHE A 97 3.21 5.15 12.43
C PHE A 97 2.62 3.74 12.44
N VAL A 98 3.34 2.79 11.83
CA VAL A 98 2.90 1.43 11.56
C VAL A 98 4.04 0.44 11.77
N ASP A 99 3.69 -0.84 11.90
CA ASP A 99 4.63 -1.93 11.63
C ASP A 99 4.55 -2.26 10.15
N ALA A 100 5.69 -2.32 9.46
CA ALA A 100 5.76 -2.65 8.03
C ALA A 100 6.82 -3.73 7.77
N LYS A 101 6.56 -4.64 6.82
CA LYS A 101 7.56 -5.62 6.38
C LYS A 101 8.53 -5.00 5.38
N ASP A 102 9.81 -5.09 5.67
CA ASP A 102 10.90 -4.73 4.76
C ASP A 102 11.04 -5.71 3.57
N PHE A 103 11.96 -5.43 2.66
CA PHE A 103 12.32 -6.32 1.55
C PHE A 103 12.80 -7.72 1.98
N LEU A 104 13.26 -7.88 3.23
CA LEU A 104 13.65 -9.17 3.83
C LEU A 104 12.46 -9.90 4.47
N ASN A 105 11.25 -9.34 4.36
CA ASN A 105 10.00 -9.85 4.93
C ASN A 105 10.03 -9.89 6.47
N VAL A 106 10.65 -8.89 7.09
CA VAL A 106 10.83 -8.73 8.54
C VAL A 106 10.12 -7.47 9.00
N TRP A 107 9.43 -7.52 10.14
CA TRP A 107 8.69 -6.36 10.64
C TRP A 107 9.62 -5.29 11.24
N CYS A 108 9.38 -4.06 10.81
CA CYS A 108 10.07 -2.85 11.24
C CYS A 108 9.04 -1.78 11.62
N PRO A 109 9.33 -0.92 12.60
CA PRO A 109 8.55 0.29 12.80
C PRO A 109 8.78 1.24 11.60
N ALA A 110 7.72 1.82 11.07
CA ALA A 110 7.76 2.68 9.88
C ALA A 110 6.73 3.82 9.98
N LYS A 111 6.87 4.82 9.13
CA LYS A 111 5.92 5.92 8.94
C LYS A 111 5.40 5.93 7.51
N ILE A 112 4.09 6.08 7.32
CA ILE A 112 3.52 6.24 5.98
C ILE A 112 3.82 7.65 5.48
N ILE A 113 4.55 7.76 4.38
CA ILE A 113 4.95 9.04 3.79
C ILE A 113 4.13 9.40 2.55
N ASN A 114 3.56 8.40 1.86
CA ASN A 114 2.71 8.61 0.70
C ASN A 114 1.74 7.43 0.50
N ILE A 115 0.62 7.66 -0.19
CA ILE A 115 -0.35 6.62 -0.54
C ILE A 115 -0.68 6.76 -2.02
N ASN A 116 -0.35 5.74 -2.80
CA ASN A 116 -0.65 5.67 -4.22
C ASN A 116 -1.83 4.73 -4.46
N ILE A 117 -2.69 5.07 -5.40
CA ILE A 117 -3.81 4.21 -5.79
C ILE A 117 -3.39 3.40 -7.02
N LYS A 118 -3.45 2.08 -6.90
CA LYS A 118 -3.26 1.15 -8.01
C LYS A 118 -4.62 0.56 -8.40
N HIS A 119 -4.88 0.53 -9.70
CA HIS A 119 -6.05 -0.15 -10.24
C HIS A 119 -5.63 -1.50 -10.81
N LYS A 120 -6.26 -2.57 -10.35
CA LYS A 120 -6.16 -3.90 -10.96
C LYS A 120 -7.45 -4.21 -11.69
N PHE A 121 -7.31 -4.78 -12.88
CA PHE A 121 -8.45 -5.21 -13.69
C PHE A 121 -8.48 -6.72 -13.71
N SER A 122 -9.65 -7.30 -13.44
CA SER A 122 -9.90 -8.73 -13.63
C SER A 122 -11.24 -8.93 -14.32
N ILE A 123 -11.43 -10.08 -14.97
CA ILE A 123 -12.70 -10.45 -15.59
C ILE A 123 -13.37 -11.46 -14.67
N ASP A 124 -14.59 -11.15 -14.24
CA ASP A 124 -15.44 -12.09 -13.53
C ASP A 124 -15.80 -13.24 -14.47
N LYS A 125 -15.34 -14.46 -14.16
CA LYS A 125 -15.59 -15.66 -14.97
C LYS A 125 -17.07 -16.04 -15.08
N LYS A 126 -17.92 -15.63 -14.14
CA LYS A 126 -19.35 -15.97 -14.11
C LYS A 126 -20.21 -14.93 -14.83
N THR A 127 -19.87 -13.66 -14.69
CA THR A 127 -20.68 -12.56 -15.24
C THR A 127 -20.09 -11.94 -16.51
N SER A 128 -18.86 -12.33 -16.89
CA SER A 128 -18.06 -11.74 -17.98
C SER A 128 -17.88 -10.22 -17.85
N LYS A 129 -18.09 -9.67 -16.64
CA LYS A 129 -17.91 -8.25 -16.35
C LYS A 129 -16.47 -7.97 -15.94
N THR A 130 -15.96 -6.83 -16.38
CA THR A 130 -14.68 -6.32 -15.87
C THR A 130 -14.87 -5.80 -14.44
N ILE A 131 -14.13 -6.39 -13.51
CA ILE A 131 -13.99 -5.91 -12.14
C ILE A 131 -12.75 -5.02 -12.08
N THR A 132 -12.95 -3.77 -11.67
CA THR A 132 -11.84 -2.87 -11.32
C THR A 132 -11.68 -2.89 -9.80
N THR A 133 -10.55 -3.41 -9.34
CA THR A 133 -10.16 -3.39 -7.94
C THR A 133 -9.26 -2.19 -7.69
N ARG A 134 -9.64 -1.36 -6.71
CA ARG A 134 -8.82 -0.28 -6.20
C ARG A 134 -7.97 -0.81 -5.04
N GLU A 135 -6.65 -0.70 -5.15
CA GLU A 135 -5.70 -1.11 -4.13
C GLU A 135 -4.83 0.09 -3.72
N ASN A 136 -4.67 0.30 -2.41
CA ASN A 136 -3.73 1.29 -1.90
C ASN A 136 -2.33 0.65 -1.80
N VAL A 137 -1.36 1.32 -2.41
CA VAL A 137 0.07 1.04 -2.26
C VAL A 137 0.65 2.14 -1.39
N TYR A 138 1.16 1.77 -0.22
CA TYR A 138 1.68 2.69 0.77
C TYR A 138 3.18 2.82 0.59
N GLU A 139 3.68 4.05 0.53
CA GLU A 139 5.10 4.32 0.59
C GLU A 139 5.45 4.60 2.05
N VAL A 140 6.45 3.87 2.57
CA VAL A 140 6.83 3.93 3.97
C VAL A 140 8.29 4.31 4.14
N GLU A 141 8.58 5.05 5.21
CA GLU A 141 9.92 5.33 5.71
C GLU A 141 10.18 4.47 6.96
N PHE A 142 11.17 3.59 6.90
CA PHE A 142 11.51 2.71 8.02
C PHE A 142 12.30 3.46 9.09
N LEU A 143 11.80 3.41 10.32
CA LEU A 143 12.37 4.15 11.43
C LEU A 143 13.66 3.47 11.90
N GLY A 144 14.77 4.23 11.94
CA GLY A 144 16.11 3.72 12.26
C GLY A 144 16.95 3.35 11.04
N TRP A 145 16.37 3.42 9.84
CA TRP A 145 17.09 3.33 8.57
C TRP A 145 17.18 4.71 7.91
N SER A 146 18.08 4.85 6.95
CA SER A 146 18.10 6.03 6.09
C SER A 146 16.97 5.98 5.07
N SER A 147 16.54 7.15 4.59
CA SER A 147 15.43 7.29 3.62
C SER A 147 15.68 6.61 2.27
N ILE A 148 16.91 6.18 1.98
CA ILE A 148 17.23 5.37 0.80
C ILE A 148 16.57 3.98 0.85
N PHE A 149 16.13 3.54 2.02
CA PHE A 149 15.44 2.27 2.24
C PHE A 149 13.91 2.40 2.21
N ASN A 150 13.37 3.55 1.81
CA ASN A 150 11.93 3.71 1.69
C ASN A 150 11.36 2.72 0.67
N GLU A 151 10.24 2.08 1.02
CA GLU A 151 9.65 1.02 0.20
C GLU A 151 8.17 1.29 -0.09
N LYS A 152 7.71 0.78 -1.24
CA LYS A 152 6.29 0.74 -1.61
C LYS A 152 5.73 -0.63 -1.29
N LEU A 153 4.75 -0.67 -0.40
CA LEU A 153 4.19 -1.88 0.18
C LEU A 153 2.68 -1.96 -0.06
N ASP A 154 2.21 -3.18 -0.31
CA ASP A 154 0.78 -3.48 -0.29
C ASP A 154 0.26 -3.51 1.15
N TYR A 155 -1.04 -3.27 1.34
CA TYR A 155 -1.69 -3.26 2.65
C TYR A 155 -1.39 -4.51 3.52
N CYS A 156 -1.24 -5.69 2.92
CA CYS A 156 -0.97 -6.93 3.64
C CYS A 156 0.41 -6.98 4.34
N LYS A 157 1.30 -6.05 4.00
CA LYS A 157 2.63 -5.90 4.63
C LYS A 157 2.66 -4.80 5.68
N ILE A 158 1.50 -4.26 6.06
CA ILE A 158 1.37 -3.15 7.01
C ILE A 158 0.40 -3.54 8.12
N SER A 159 0.78 -3.24 9.35
CA SER A 159 -0.03 -3.47 10.55
C SER A 159 0.08 -2.28 11.48
N LYS A 160 -0.79 -2.20 12.49
CA LYS A 160 -0.71 -1.18 13.52
C LYS A 160 0.64 -1.27 14.23
N LEU A 161 1.27 -0.14 14.55
CA LEU A 161 2.54 -0.10 15.29
C LEU A 161 2.46 -0.97 16.56
N SER A 162 3.55 -1.69 16.84
CA SER A 162 3.69 -2.62 17.98
C SER A 162 2.74 -3.83 17.95
N THR A 163 2.30 -4.24 16.76
CA THR A 163 1.59 -5.52 16.57
C THR A 163 2.58 -6.69 16.48
N TYR A 164 3.70 -6.46 15.80
CA TYR A 164 4.76 -7.43 15.54
C TYR A 164 6.13 -6.94 16.03
N THR A 165 6.33 -5.63 16.10
CA THR A 165 7.53 -5.04 16.72
C THR A 165 7.37 -4.87 18.23
N THR A 166 8.47 -4.62 18.94
CA THR A 166 8.48 -4.44 20.39
C THR A 166 7.54 -3.33 20.85
N SER A 167 6.58 -3.64 21.73
CA SER A 167 5.71 -2.66 22.39
C SER A 167 6.38 -2.12 23.65
N PRO A 168 6.26 -0.83 23.98
CA PRO A 168 6.86 -0.26 25.19
C PRO A 168 6.14 -0.73 26.45
N PHE A 169 4.88 -1.18 26.32
CA PHE A 169 4.06 -1.65 27.43
C PHE A 169 4.07 -3.16 27.61
N ASP A 170 4.46 -3.89 26.56
CA ASP A 170 4.39 -5.34 26.53
C ASP A 170 5.43 -5.86 25.53
N LYS A 171 6.69 -5.79 25.94
CA LYS A 171 7.84 -6.20 25.11
C LYS A 171 7.81 -7.68 24.79
N LEU A 172 7.18 -8.49 25.63
CA LEU A 172 7.12 -9.94 25.50
C LEU A 172 5.97 -10.43 24.61
N ARG A 173 4.97 -9.58 24.31
CA ARG A 173 3.78 -9.97 23.52
C ARG A 173 4.10 -10.77 22.28
N ASN A 174 4.95 -10.24 21.39
CA ASN A 174 5.26 -10.91 20.13
C ASN A 174 5.98 -12.24 20.36
N PHE A 175 6.73 -12.39 21.45
CA PHE A 175 7.39 -13.64 21.82
C PHE A 175 6.43 -14.72 22.33
N TYR A 176 5.24 -14.38 22.83
CA TYR A 176 4.26 -15.38 23.26
C TYR A 176 3.21 -15.72 22.19
N ARG A 177 3.19 -15.02 21.05
CA ARG A 177 2.23 -15.27 19.95
C ARG A 177 2.47 -16.60 19.23
N ASN A 178 1.46 -17.43 19.05
CA ASN A 178 1.58 -18.69 18.28
C ASN A 178 2.11 -18.46 16.86
N ASP A 179 1.72 -17.36 16.22
CA ASP A 179 2.18 -16.90 14.92
C ASP A 179 3.41 -15.98 15.05
N PHE A 180 4.53 -16.50 15.56
CA PHE A 180 5.75 -15.69 15.69
C PHE A 180 6.16 -15.10 14.35
N GLU A 181 6.35 -13.79 14.33
CA GLU A 181 6.87 -13.09 13.16
C GLU A 181 8.21 -12.45 13.50
N LYS A 182 9.12 -12.53 12.54
CA LYS A 182 10.47 -11.95 12.63
C LYS A 182 10.38 -10.44 12.65
N PHE A 183 11.14 -9.80 13.51
CA PHE A 183 11.17 -8.36 13.62
C PHE A 183 12.57 -7.86 13.96
N TRP A 184 12.80 -6.59 13.67
CA TRP A 184 14.03 -5.90 14.03
C TRP A 184 13.90 -5.24 15.41
N CYS A 185 14.97 -5.30 16.20
CA CYS A 185 15.07 -4.60 17.47
C CYS A 185 16.49 -4.13 17.74
N LEU A 186 16.66 -3.27 18.75
CA LEU A 186 17.93 -3.09 19.42
C LEU A 186 18.06 -4.16 20.50
N ILE A 187 19.16 -4.90 20.51
CA ILE A 187 19.42 -5.97 21.45
C ILE A 187 20.84 -5.88 22.01
N LYS A 188 21.01 -6.30 23.26
CA LYS A 188 22.31 -6.48 23.89
C LYS A 188 22.21 -7.53 25.00
N LYS A 189 23.34 -8.10 25.41
CA LYS A 189 23.42 -8.88 26.65
C LYS A 189 23.43 -7.94 27.85
N PRO A 190 23.00 -8.41 29.05
CA PRO A 190 22.99 -7.57 30.26
C PRO A 190 24.34 -6.89 30.56
N HIS A 191 25.45 -7.57 30.30
CA HIS A 191 26.81 -7.07 30.53
C HIS A 191 27.37 -6.22 29.37
N GLU A 192 26.72 -6.18 28.22
CA GLU A 192 27.15 -5.37 27.08
C GLU A 192 26.75 -3.90 27.29
N LYS A 193 27.65 -3.00 26.89
CA LYS A 193 27.43 -1.54 26.95
C LYS A 193 26.77 -0.98 25.69
N CYS A 194 26.99 -1.62 24.55
CA CYS A 194 26.51 -1.16 23.26
C CYS A 194 25.23 -1.91 22.87
N TRP A 195 24.31 -1.19 22.26
CA TRP A 195 23.13 -1.77 21.63
C TRP A 195 23.45 -2.15 20.18
N HIS A 196 22.98 -3.32 19.77
CA HIS A 196 23.13 -3.81 18.40
C HIS A 196 21.76 -3.90 17.74
N MET A 197 21.65 -3.35 16.53
CA MET A 197 20.44 -3.51 15.74
C MET A 197 20.46 -4.87 15.07
N GLU A 198 19.56 -5.75 15.50
CA GLU A 198 19.55 -7.15 15.10
C GLU A 198 18.15 -7.59 14.69
N LYS A 199 18.13 -8.60 13.83
CA LYS A 199 16.92 -9.29 13.44
C LYS A 199 16.72 -10.50 14.34
N ILE A 200 15.60 -10.53 15.05
CA ILE A 200 15.17 -11.74 15.74
C ILE A 200 14.56 -12.68 14.71
N THR A 201 15.14 -13.87 14.59
CA THR A 201 14.76 -14.87 13.60
C THR A 201 13.87 -15.95 14.15
N ASP A 202 14.05 -16.30 15.42
CA ASP A 202 13.34 -17.39 16.08
C ASP A 202 13.40 -17.25 17.61
N ARG A 203 12.58 -18.02 18.31
CA ARG A 203 12.51 -18.05 19.77
C ARG A 203 12.20 -19.46 20.30
N MET A 204 12.65 -19.75 21.51
CA MET A 204 12.28 -20.96 22.25
C MET A 204 11.79 -20.55 23.65
N ILE A 205 10.62 -21.03 24.04
CA ILE A 205 9.98 -20.65 25.32
C ILE A 205 10.12 -21.83 26.28
N ASP A 206 10.79 -21.60 27.41
CA ASP A 206 10.80 -22.52 28.54
C ASP A 206 9.76 -22.06 29.57
N LEU A 207 8.56 -22.65 29.49
CA LEU A 207 7.45 -22.35 30.40
C LEU A 207 7.75 -22.75 31.85
N SER A 208 8.68 -23.68 32.10
CA SER A 208 9.02 -24.11 33.46
C SER A 208 9.85 -23.08 34.23
N LYS A 209 10.62 -22.27 33.50
CA LYS A 209 11.49 -21.22 34.04
C LYS A 209 11.03 -19.81 33.70
N ASN A 210 9.90 -19.68 32.99
CA ASN A 210 9.40 -18.45 32.39
C ASN A 210 10.47 -17.67 31.61
N LYS A 211 11.28 -18.39 30.81
CA LYS A 211 12.40 -17.83 30.07
C LYS A 211 12.21 -17.99 28.58
N ILE A 212 12.66 -17.00 27.83
CA ILE A 212 12.64 -17.00 26.36
C ILE A 212 14.06 -16.93 25.86
N LEU A 213 14.46 -17.93 25.08
CA LEU A 213 15.71 -17.91 24.34
C LEU A 213 15.44 -17.36 22.95
N ILE A 214 16.22 -16.38 22.53
CA ILE A 214 16.06 -15.63 21.29
C ILE A 214 17.23 -15.92 20.38
N ASN A 215 16.90 -16.35 19.17
CA ASN A 215 17.86 -16.54 18.09
C ASN A 215 17.91 -15.29 17.21
N THR A 216 19.12 -14.81 16.95
CA THR A 216 19.41 -13.75 15.99
C THR A 216 20.19 -14.30 14.78
N LYS A 217 20.27 -13.51 13.71
CA LYS A 217 21.05 -13.90 12.51
C LYS A 217 22.53 -14.14 12.83
N SER A 218 23.09 -13.44 13.81
CA SER A 218 24.48 -13.57 14.28
C SER A 218 24.72 -14.84 15.13
N SER A 219 23.75 -15.75 15.23
CA SER A 219 23.81 -16.99 16.02
C SER A 219 23.99 -16.77 17.53
N ILE A 220 23.76 -15.55 18.01
CA ILE A 220 23.83 -15.22 19.43
C ILE A 220 22.47 -15.53 20.05
N MET A 221 22.50 -16.43 21.04
CA MET A 221 21.36 -16.73 21.90
C MET A 221 21.28 -15.69 23.01
N TYR A 222 20.19 -14.92 23.02
CA TYR A 222 19.85 -14.03 24.13
C TYR A 222 18.80 -14.72 25.00
N GLN A 223 18.94 -14.60 26.32
CA GLN A 223 17.93 -15.10 27.26
C GLN A 223 17.21 -13.90 27.85
N ILE A 224 15.90 -13.87 27.71
CA ILE A 224 15.06 -12.84 28.31
C ILE A 224 13.95 -13.41 29.18
N ASP A 225 13.47 -12.60 30.11
CA ASP A 225 12.31 -12.82 30.97
C ASP A 225 11.68 -11.45 31.32
N GLU A 226 10.60 -11.46 32.11
CA GLU A 226 9.93 -10.22 32.55
C GLU A 226 10.86 -9.29 33.33
N ASP A 227 11.86 -9.83 34.04
CA ASP A 227 12.74 -9.06 34.91
C ASP A 227 13.85 -8.33 34.14
N ASN A 228 14.29 -8.88 32.99
CA ASN A 228 15.45 -8.36 32.25
C ASN A 228 15.16 -7.89 30.82
N VAL A 229 13.93 -8.07 30.30
CA VAL A 229 13.62 -7.73 28.90
C VAL A 229 13.90 -6.26 28.59
N ASP A 230 13.74 -5.37 29.58
CA ASP A 230 14.00 -3.95 29.42
C ASP A 230 15.49 -3.61 29.23
N ASP A 231 16.37 -4.40 29.85
CA ASP A 231 17.83 -4.25 29.75
C ASP A 231 18.42 -4.96 28.53
N CYS A 232 17.66 -5.88 27.94
CA CYS A 232 18.09 -6.71 26.82
C CYS A 232 17.52 -6.26 25.48
N ILE A 233 16.29 -5.71 25.43
CA ILE A 233 15.58 -5.39 24.19
C ILE A 233 14.96 -4.00 24.23
N LEU A 234 15.25 -3.23 23.19
CA LEU A 234 14.65 -1.94 22.91
C LEU A 234 14.07 -1.88 21.50
N PRO A 235 13.05 -1.06 21.27
CA PRO A 235 12.62 -0.75 19.92
C PRO A 235 13.69 0.08 19.19
N ILE A 236 13.67 0.03 17.86
CA ILE A 236 14.64 0.73 17.00
C ILE A 236 14.41 2.23 16.95
N SER A 237 13.22 2.69 17.33
CA SER A 237 12.85 4.09 17.24
C SER A 237 12.10 4.55 18.47
N ASP A 238 12.37 5.80 18.82
CA ASP A 238 11.59 6.54 19.81
C ASP A 238 10.17 6.83 19.34
N ALA A 239 9.78 6.59 18.07
CA ALA A 239 8.39 6.76 17.62
C ALA A 239 7.38 5.96 18.45
N ILE A 240 7.85 4.93 19.14
CA ILE A 240 7.08 4.16 20.10
C ILE A 240 6.64 5.01 21.32
N CYS A 241 7.32 6.12 21.63
CA CYS A 241 6.92 7.07 22.67
C CYS A 241 5.54 7.70 22.42
N PHE A 242 5.09 7.75 21.16
CA PHE A 242 3.77 8.26 20.79
C PHE A 242 2.64 7.26 21.09
N LEU A 243 2.95 6.03 21.51
CA LEU A 243 1.95 5.06 21.99
C LEU A 243 1.57 5.27 23.46
N VAL A 244 2.22 6.19 24.19
CA VAL A 244 2.02 6.38 25.63
C VAL A 244 0.71 7.13 25.93
N ARG A 245 -0.14 6.57 26.80
CA ARG A 245 -1.51 7.08 27.12
C ARG A 245 -1.58 8.39 27.93
N LYS A 246 -0.46 9.05 28.27
CA LYS A 246 -0.43 10.24 29.14
C LYS A 246 -0.10 11.52 28.37
N ASN A 247 -0.78 12.62 28.72
CA ASN A 247 -0.68 13.94 28.09
C ASN A 247 0.59 14.74 28.45
N ILE A 248 1.46 14.24 29.34
CA ILE A 248 2.66 14.95 29.78
C ILE A 248 3.84 13.99 29.67
N HIS A 249 4.84 14.38 28.88
CA HIS A 249 6.08 13.63 28.67
C HIS A 249 7.24 14.37 29.31
N THR A 250 8.00 13.69 30.16
CA THR A 250 9.34 14.13 30.59
C THR A 250 10.37 13.23 29.93
N PHE A 251 10.88 13.66 28.78
CA PHE A 251 11.99 12.98 28.10
C PHE A 251 13.29 13.31 28.82
N ASN A 252 13.95 12.30 29.40
CA ASN A 252 15.29 12.46 29.94
C ASN A 252 16.32 12.01 28.89
N CYS A 253 16.96 13.00 28.24
CA CYS A 253 17.93 12.78 27.17
C CYS A 253 19.18 12.00 27.62
N SER A 254 19.50 12.02 28.92
CA SER A 254 20.70 11.40 29.49
C SER A 254 20.66 9.87 29.51
N ASN A 255 19.45 9.28 29.55
CA ASN A 255 19.23 7.87 29.83
C ASN A 255 18.23 7.22 28.87
N ARG A 256 17.65 7.99 27.93
CA ARG A 256 16.61 7.54 26.98
C ARG A 256 15.45 6.80 27.63
N THR A 257 15.25 7.02 28.92
CA THR A 257 14.14 6.47 29.70
C THR A 257 12.96 7.41 29.58
N PHE A 258 11.82 6.86 29.14
CA PHE A 258 10.54 7.52 29.28
C PHE A 258 10.04 7.25 30.70
N TYR A 259 10.11 8.27 31.56
CA TYR A 259 9.47 8.20 32.86
C TYR A 259 7.96 8.38 32.66
N LEU A 260 7.18 7.44 33.21
CA LEU A 260 5.72 7.45 33.25
C LEU A 260 5.17 8.51 34.19
#